data_AF-A0A6L2PN55-F1
#
_entry.id   AF-A0A6L2PN55-F1
#
_cell.length_a   1.000
_cell.length_b   1.000
_cell.length_c   1.000
_cell.angle_alpha   90.00
_cell.angle_beta   90.00
_cell.angle_gamma   90.00
#
_symmetry.space_group_name_H-M   'P 1'
#
loop_
_entity.id
_entity.type
_entity.pdbx_description
1 polymer ?
#
loop_
_entity_poly.entity_id
_entity_poly.type
_entity_poly.pdbx_seq_one_letter_code
_entity_poly.pdbx_strand_id
1 'polypeptide(L)'
;MALVSKQEKYFLYNGLVCLVQSLEGRYTTVDLRNESSVTGKIEQVDAFMNIVMSEAVFIDTRGAEYEFHSFFIHARNVRYVHIPDEVCSIIFIQ
;
A
#
# COMPACT_ATOMS: atom_id res chain seq x y z
N MET A 1 -16.48 -4.01 15.62
CA MET A 1 -15.12 -4.38 15.15
C MET A 1 -15.15 -5.82 14.67
N ALA A 2 -14.73 -6.08 13.43
CA ALA A 2 -14.53 -7.44 12.95
C ALA A 2 -13.45 -8.13 13.81
N LEU A 3 -13.62 -9.43 14.08
CA LEU A 3 -12.65 -10.24 14.81
C LEU A 3 -11.39 -10.42 13.96
N VAL A 4 -10.40 -9.55 14.15
CA VAL A 4 -9.06 -9.68 13.54
C VAL A 4 -8.46 -11.00 14.01
N SER A 5 -8.09 -11.86 13.06
CA SER A 5 -7.57 -13.18 13.34
C SER A 5 -6.23 -13.11 14.09
N LYS A 6 -5.86 -14.17 14.81
CA LYS A 6 -4.54 -14.24 15.49
C LYS A 6 -3.39 -14.07 14.49
N GLN A 7 -3.56 -14.56 13.26
CA GLN A 7 -2.58 -14.47 12.19
C GLN A 7 -2.44 -13.03 11.69
N GLU A 8 -3.57 -12.32 11.49
CA GLU A 8 -3.56 -10.91 11.12
C GLU A 8 -2.89 -10.05 12.20
N LYS A 9 -3.23 -10.27 13.48
CA LYS A 9 -2.53 -9.59 14.59
C LYS A 9 -1.03 -9.85 14.56
N TYR A 10 -0.61 -11.09 14.30
CA TYR A 10 0.81 -11.40 14.21
C TYR A 10 1.52 -10.59 13.12
N PHE A 11 0.96 -10.50 11.91
CA PHE A 11 1.56 -9.72 10.82
C PHE A 11 1.55 -8.21 11.07
N LEU A 12 0.51 -7.70 11.75
CA LEU A 12 0.41 -6.29 12.11
C LEU A 12 1.50 -5.85 13.09
N TYR A 13 1.77 -6.66 14.12
CA TYR A 13 2.71 -6.28 15.19
C TYR A 13 4.15 -6.78 14.97
N ASN A 14 4.36 -7.80 14.14
CA ASN A 14 5.69 -8.38 13.90
C ASN A 14 6.22 -8.12 12.48
N GLY A 15 5.49 -7.34 11.68
CA GLY A 15 5.88 -6.92 10.34
C GLY A 15 5.84 -5.40 10.19
N LEU A 16 6.32 -4.90 9.06
CA LEU A 16 6.27 -3.46 8.73
C LEU A 16 4.91 -3.06 8.11
N VAL A 17 3.88 -3.90 8.21
CA VAL A 17 2.56 -3.63 7.64
C VAL A 17 1.93 -2.39 8.27
N CYS A 18 2.15 -2.17 9.57
CA CYS A 18 1.69 -0.98 10.28
C CYS A 18 2.21 0.33 9.67
N LEU A 19 3.43 0.33 9.10
CA LEU A 19 3.97 1.50 8.41
C LEU A 19 3.15 1.84 7.17
N VAL A 20 2.79 0.84 6.38
CA VAL A 20 1.99 1.05 5.16
C VAL A 20 0.55 1.42 5.52
N GLN A 21 -0.02 0.83 6.57
CA GLN A 21 -1.33 1.23 7.10
C GLN A 21 -1.37 2.69 7.57
N SER A 22 -0.26 3.21 8.11
CA SER A 22 -0.19 4.64 8.50
C SER A 22 -0.32 5.60 7.32
N LEU A 23 -0.20 5.09 6.09
CA LEU A 23 -0.37 5.84 4.84
C LEU A 23 -1.83 5.84 4.33
N GLU A 24 -2.75 5.13 4.99
CA GLU A 24 -4.18 5.20 4.63
C GLU A 24 -4.67 6.66 4.63
N GLY A 25 -5.41 7.02 3.57
CA GLY A 25 -5.88 8.37 3.30
C GLY A 25 -4.88 9.27 2.55
N ARG A 26 -3.63 8.84 2.32
CA ARG A 26 -2.59 9.63 1.65
C ARG A 26 -2.36 9.17 0.21
N TYR A 27 -1.93 10.11 -0.63
CA TYR A 27 -1.42 9.79 -1.97
C TYR A 27 0.01 9.30 -1.89
N THR A 28 0.28 8.20 -2.59
CA THR A 28 1.64 7.68 -2.75
C THR A 28 1.75 6.83 -4.01
N THR A 29 2.98 6.43 -4.32
CA THR A 29 3.34 5.51 -5.38
C THR A 29 3.69 4.14 -4.79
N VAL A 30 3.22 3.09 -5.44
CA VAL A 30 3.56 1.69 -5.13
C VAL A 30 4.23 1.09 -6.37
N ASP A 31 5.50 0.73 -6.23
CA ASP A 31 6.21 0.00 -7.28
C ASP A 31 5.90 -1.49 -7.17
N LEU A 32 5.58 -2.09 -8.31
CA LEU A 32 5.24 -3.49 -8.42
C LEU A 32 6.45 -4.32 -8.88
N ARG A 33 6.43 -5.61 -8.58
CA ARG A 33 7.53 -6.55 -8.91
C ARG A 33 7.79 -6.74 -10.39
N ASN A 34 6.81 -6.43 -11.23
CA ASN A 34 6.91 -6.47 -12.69
C ASN A 34 7.38 -5.12 -13.28
N GLU A 35 7.97 -4.24 -12.46
CA GLU A 35 8.52 -2.94 -12.85
C GLU A 35 7.48 -1.92 -13.36
N SER A 36 6.19 -2.19 -13.17
CA SER A 36 5.13 -1.18 -13.28
C SER A 36 4.93 -0.47 -11.94
N SER A 37 4.29 0.69 -11.95
CA SER A 37 3.95 1.44 -10.73
C SER A 37 2.47 1.81 -10.69
N VAL A 38 1.96 2.06 -9.49
CA VAL A 38 0.61 2.59 -9.27
C VAL A 38 0.74 3.81 -8.38
N THR A 39 0.28 4.96 -8.86
CA THR A 39 0.20 6.18 -8.05
C THR A 39 -1.26 6.49 -7.75
N GLY A 40 -1.60 6.81 -6.51
CA GLY A 40 -2.97 7.11 -6.12
C GLY A 40 -3.11 7.23 -4.61
N LYS A 41 -4.34 7.35 -4.13
CA LYS A 41 -4.62 7.45 -2.70
C LYS A 41 -4.85 6.06 -2.10
N ILE A 42 -4.15 5.73 -1.02
CA ILE A 42 -4.39 4.48 -0.30
C ILE A 42 -5.70 4.61 0.48
N GLU A 43 -6.67 3.74 0.19
CA GLU A 43 -7.94 3.69 0.92
C GLU A 43 -7.90 2.65 2.04
N GLN A 44 -7.24 1.51 1.81
CA GLN A 44 -7.14 0.44 2.81
C GLN A 44 -5.90 -0.42 2.59
N VAL A 45 -5.27 -0.84 3.70
CA VAL A 45 -4.19 -1.83 3.72
C VAL A 45 -4.53 -2.91 4.74
N ASP A 46 -4.65 -4.16 4.29
CA ASP A 46 -4.92 -5.27 5.19
C ASP A 46 -3.64 -5.78 5.89
N ALA A 47 -3.81 -6.67 6.87
CA ALA A 47 -2.69 -7.25 7.62
C ALA A 47 -1.75 -8.11 6.75
N PHE A 48 -2.17 -8.51 5.56
CA PHE A 48 -1.36 -9.26 4.60
C PHE A 48 -0.65 -8.37 3.59
N MET A 49 -0.78 -7.05 3.70
CA MET A 49 -0.22 -6.03 2.81
C MET A 49 -0.89 -5.99 1.42
N ASN A 50 -2.14 -6.45 1.31
CA ASN A 50 -2.96 -6.11 0.14
C ASN A 50 -3.42 -4.65 0.27
N ILE A 51 -3.38 -3.91 -0.84
CA ILE A 51 -3.62 -2.46 -0.86
C ILE A 51 -4.79 -2.17 -1.81
N VAL A 52 -5.76 -1.41 -1.33
CA VAL A 52 -6.81 -0.79 -2.15
C VAL A 52 -6.45 0.68 -2.33
N MET A 53 -6.41 1.13 -3.59
CA MET A 53 -6.15 2.52 -3.94
C MET A 53 -7.34 3.12 -4.70
N SER A 54 -7.60 4.40 -4.48
CA SER A 54 -8.55 5.22 -5.25
C SER A 54 -7.79 6.25 -6.10
N GLU A 55 -8.46 6.77 -7.14
CA GLU A 55 -7.88 7.78 -8.05
C GLU A 55 -6.49 7.33 -8.58
N ALA A 56 -6.41 6.05 -8.94
CA ALA A 56 -5.17 5.38 -9.21
C ALA A 56 -4.77 5.50 -10.68
N VAL A 57 -3.52 5.84 -10.93
CA VAL A 57 -2.88 5.81 -12.24
C VAL A 57 -1.89 4.66 -12.24
N PHE A 58 -2.18 3.62 -13.03
CA PHE A 58 -1.24 2.54 -13.29
C PHE A 58 -0.32 2.95 -14.45
N ILE A 59 0.98 2.83 -14.24
CA ILE A 59 2.02 3.15 -15.21
C ILE A 59 2.72 1.84 -15.58
N ASP A 60 2.59 1.44 -16.84
CA ASP A 60 3.26 0.23 -17.32
C ASP A 60 4.77 0.43 -17.53
N THR A 61 5.48 -0.65 -17.86
CA THR A 61 6.94 -0.62 -18.07
C THR A 61 7.38 0.21 -19.27
N ARG A 62 6.45 0.65 -20.12
CA ARG A 62 6.68 1.52 -21.28
C ARG A 62 6.30 2.96 -20.98
N GLY A 63 5.80 3.25 -19.78
CA GLY A 63 5.33 4.57 -19.36
C GLY A 63 3.93 4.90 -19.85
N ALA A 64 3.15 3.93 -20.36
CA ALA A 64 1.75 4.17 -20.67
C ALA A 64 0.93 4.24 -19.38
N GLU A 65 0.08 5.26 -19.29
CA GLU A 65 -0.73 5.55 -18.11
C GLU A 65 -2.17 5.09 -18.30
N TYR A 66 -2.74 4.52 -17.26
CA TYR A 66 -4.10 4.00 -17.24
C TYR A 66 -4.78 4.41 -15.93
N GLU A 67 -5.84 5.20 -16.04
CA GLU A 67 -6.59 5.70 -14.89
C GLU A 67 -7.64 4.70 -14.41
N PHE A 68 -7.76 4.54 -13.10
CA PHE A 68 -8.72 3.67 -12.43
C PHE A 68 -9.34 4.39 -11.24
N HIS A 69 -10.67 4.31 -11.13
CA HIS A 69 -11.36 4.83 -9.94
C HIS A 69 -11.02 4.02 -8.67
N SER A 70 -10.81 2.71 -8.81
CA SER A 70 -10.35 1.81 -7.76
C SER A 70 -9.36 0.79 -8.32
N PHE A 71 -8.25 0.56 -7.61
CA PHE A 71 -7.20 -0.37 -8.00
C PHE A 71 -6.81 -1.24 -6.80
N PHE A 72 -6.77 -2.56 -7.01
CA PHE A 72 -6.43 -3.53 -5.96
C PHE A 72 -5.07 -4.18 -6.24
N ILE A 73 -4.15 -4.05 -5.30
CA ILE A 73 -2.79 -4.59 -5.38
C ILE A 73 -2.68 -5.76 -4.42
N HIS A 74 -2.41 -6.94 -4.97
CA HIS A 74 -2.05 -8.10 -4.16
C HIS A 74 -0.66 -7.93 -3.53
N ALA A 75 -0.52 -8.29 -2.26
CA ALA A 75 0.73 -8.20 -1.51
C ALA A 75 1.95 -8.80 -2.22
N ARG A 76 1.76 -9.93 -2.92
CA ARG A 76 2.83 -10.60 -3.68
C ARG A 76 3.41 -9.74 -4.81
N ASN A 77 2.65 -8.75 -5.30
CA ASN A 77 3.07 -7.87 -6.38
C ASN A 77 3.74 -6.60 -5.85
N VAL A 78 3.62 -6.27 -4.56
CA VAL A 78 4.26 -5.09 -3.98
C VAL A 78 5.77 -5.31 -3.92
N ARG A 79 6.53 -4.30 -4.38
CA ARG A 79 7.99 -4.24 -4.29
C ARG A 79 8.43 -3.08 -3.39
N TYR A 80 7.94 -1.87 -3.64
CA TYR A 80 8.20 -0.70 -2.81
C TYR A 80 6.91 0.09 -2.60
N VAL A 81 6.78 0.69 -1.42
CA VAL A 81 5.77 1.73 -1.15
C VAL A 81 6.55 2.99 -0.85
N HIS A 82 6.31 4.03 -1.63
CA HIS A 82 6.96 5.32 -1.41
C HIS A 82 6.35 5.95 -0.15
N ILE A 83 7.18 6.50 0.73
CA ILE A 83 6.71 7.15 1.96
C ILE A 83 6.82 8.65 1.69
N PRO A 84 5.70 9.41 1.73
CA PRO A 84 5.76 10.86 1.55
C PRO A 84 6.66 11.51 2.60
N ASP A 85 7.45 12.52 2.20
CA ASP A 85 8.45 13.19 3.08
C ASP A 85 7.84 13.79 4.35
N GLU A 86 6.55 14.13 4.32
CA GLU A 86 5.78 14.64 5.45
C GLU A 86 5.50 13.58 6.53
N VAL A 87 5.74 12.30 6.24
CA VAL A 87 5.51 11.17 7.16
C VAL A 87 6.83 10.78 7.82
N CYS A 88 6.98 11.13 9.09
CA CYS A 88 8.11 10.64 9.89
C CYS A 88 7.90 9.16 10.22
N SER A 89 8.57 8.26 9.49
CA SER A 89 8.34 6.80 9.53
C SER A 89 8.63 6.17 10.89
N ILE A 90 9.44 6.83 11.74
CA ILE A 90 9.88 6.33 13.05
C ILE A 90 8.74 6.29 14.08
N ILE A 91 7.69 7.11 13.93
CA ILE A 91 6.64 7.25 14.95
C ILE A 91 5.69 6.03 15.00
N PHE A 92 5.68 5.20 13.95
CA PHE A 92 4.64 4.17 13.74
C PHE A 92 5.07 2.74 14.10
N ILE A 93 6.29 2.54 14.62
CA ILE A 93 6.78 1.24 15.10
C ILE A 93 6.60 1.20 16.63
N GLN A 94 5.59 0.49 17.12
CA GLN A 94 5.30 0.28 18.56
C GLN A 94 5.38 -1.19 18.94
#